data_AF-A0A9E1VYA2-F1
#
_entry.id   AF-A0A9E1VYA2-F1
#
_cell.length_a   1.000
_cell.length_b   1.000
_cell.length_c   1.000
_cell.angle_alpha   90.00
_cell.angle_beta   90.00
_cell.angle_gamma   90.00
#
_symmetry.space_group_name_H-M   'P 1'
#
loop_
_entity.id
_entity.type
_entity.pdbx_description
1 polymer ?
#
loop_
_entity_poly.entity_id
_entity_poly.type
_entity_poly.pdbx_seq_one_letter_code
_entity_poly.pdbx_strand_id
1 'polypeptide(L)' 'MITYKGVALALVSGVLMSVLGYALWYWVLPQLEVTIGALAQLLVPVFALLLGALFLQEVESLTTILSATLPVGGVAVGSL' A
#
# COMPACT_ATOMS: atom_id res chain seq x y z
N MET A 1 -26.79 3.09 10.02
CA MET A 1 -27.13 4.53 10.04
C MET A 1 -25.84 5.33 10.04
N ILE A 2 -25.76 6.38 9.21
CA ILE A 2 -24.60 7.28 9.19
C ILE A 2 -24.67 8.18 10.43
N THR A 3 -23.61 8.19 11.23
CA THR A 3 -23.50 9.05 12.43
C THR A 3 -22.51 10.18 12.15
N TYR A 4 -22.71 11.35 12.78
CA TYR A 4 -21.78 12.47 12.65
C TYR A 4 -20.35 12.09 13.05
N LYS A 5 -20.19 11.27 14.09
CA LYS A 5 -18.89 10.74 14.53
C LYS A 5 -18.25 9.85 13.45
N GLY A 6 -19.02 8.97 12.82
CA GLY A 6 -18.53 8.11 11.74
C GLY A 6 -18.07 8.90 10.52
N VAL A 7 -18.83 9.93 10.12
CA VAL A 7 -18.45 10.83 9.03
C VAL A 7 -17.15 11.58 9.36
N ALA A 8 -17.05 12.14 10.58
CA ALA A 8 -15.86 12.85 11.01
C ALA A 8 -14.61 11.95 10.99
N LEU A 9 -14.72 10.72 11.51
CA LEU A 9 -13.62 9.76 11.51
C LEU A 9 -13.20 9.37 10.09
N ALA A 10 -14.15 9.06 9.20
CA ALA A 10 -13.87 8.69 7.82
C ALA A 10 -13.16 9.82 7.05
N LEU A 11 -13.59 11.07 7.25
CA LEU A 11 -12.95 12.23 6.65
C LEU A 11 -11.53 12.44 7.20
N VAL A 12 -11.36 12.41 8.52
CA VAL A 12 -10.04 12.60 9.13
C VAL A 12 -9.06 11.52 8.70
N SER A 13 -9.46 10.24 8.75
CA SER A 13 -8.59 9.15 8.32
C SER A 13 -8.27 9.23 6.82
N GLY A 14 -9.27 9.53 5.99
CA GLY A 14 -9.09 9.66 4.54
C GLY A 14 -8.16 10.80 4.17
N VAL A 15 -8.41 12.01 4.69
CA VAL A 15 -7.59 13.19 4.43
C VAL A 15 -6.15 12.97 4.91
N LEU A 16 -5.95 12.47 6.14
CA LEU A 16 -4.61 12.24 6.66
C LEU A 16 -3.85 11.22 5.82
N MET A 17 -4.47 10.08 5.50
CA MET A 17 -3.80 9.04 4.72
C MET A 17 -3.48 9.50 3.29
N SER A 18 -4.39 10.23 2.65
CA SER A 18 -4.16 10.80 1.32
C SER A 18 -3.04 11.84 1.34
N VAL A 19 -3.06 12.79 2.27
CA VAL A 19 -2.02 13.83 2.37
C VAL A 19 -0.65 13.20 2.61
N LEU A 20 -0.53 12.27 3.56
CA LEU A 20 0.73 11.60 3.86
C LEU A 20 1.22 10.77 2.67
N GLY A 21 0.35 9.98 2.05
CA GLY A 21 0.69 9.14 0.90
C GLY A 21 1.18 9.95 -0.30
N TYR A 22 0.44 11.00 -0.68
CA TYR A 22 0.84 11.85 -1.81
C TYR A 22 2.07 12.71 -1.50
N ALA A 23 2.17 13.26 -0.30
CA ALA A 23 3.34 14.04 0.10
C ALA A 23 4.62 13.19 0.04
N LEU A 24 4.56 11.97 0.60
CA LEU A 24 5.70 11.04 0.55
C LEU A 24 6.01 10.62 -0.90
N TRP A 25 5.00 10.25 -1.68
CA TRP A 25 5.20 9.78 -3.05
C TRP A 25 5.80 10.87 -3.94
N TYR A 26 5.26 12.09 -3.91
CA TYR A 26 5.81 13.19 -4.71
C TYR A 26 7.14 13.71 -4.19
N TRP A 27 7.47 13.47 -2.92
CA TRP A 27 8.80 13.75 -2.39
C TRP A 27 9.84 12.74 -2.87
N VAL A 28 9.51 11.44 -2.86
CA VAL A 28 10.46 10.35 -3.19
C VAL A 28 10.55 10.09 -4.69
N LEU A 29 9.44 10.16 -5.44
CA LEU A 29 9.39 9.83 -6.87
C LEU A 29 10.45 10.56 -7.72
N PRO A 30 10.72 11.87 -7.55
CA PRO A 30 11.75 12.56 -8.32
C PRO A 30 13.18 12.08 -8.03
N GLN A 31 13.39 11.35 -6.93
CA GLN A 31 14.68 10.82 -6.50
C GLN A 31 14.93 9.40 -7.04
N LEU A 32 13.93 8.79 -7.67
CA LEU A 32 13.98 7.42 -8.20
C LEU A 32 14.10 7.43 -9.73
N GLU A 33 14.78 6.43 -10.27
CA GLU A 33 14.67 6.12 -11.69
C GLU A 33 13.23 5.72 -12.03
N VAL A 34 12.77 6.08 -13.24
CA VAL A 34 11.40 5.81 -13.70
C VAL A 34 11.03 4.33 -13.54
N THR A 35 11.94 3.43 -13.89
CA THR A 35 11.75 1.98 -13.77
C THR A 35 11.59 1.54 -12.31
N ILE A 36 12.45 2.03 -11.40
CA ILE A 36 12.38 1.69 -9.98
C ILE A 36 11.09 2.24 -9.36
N GLY A 37 10.67 3.45 -9.74
CA GLY A 37 9.38 4.01 -9.32
C GLY A 37 8.20 3.14 -9.73
N ALA A 38 8.20 2.61 -10.96
CA ALA A 38 7.17 1.69 -11.43
C ALA A 38 7.19 0.35 -10.68
N LEU A 39 8.38 -0.23 -10.44
CA LEU A 39 8.52 -1.47 -9.69
C LEU A 39 8.09 -1.31 -8.23
N ALA A 40 8.37 -0.18 -7.60
CA ALA A 40 7.93 0.09 -6.23
C ALA A 40 6.41 0.00 -6.06
N GLN A 41 5.63 0.33 -7.10
CA GLN A 41 4.16 0.21 -7.07
C GLN A 41 3.67 -1.24 -6.98
N LEU A 42 4.46 -2.21 -7.43
CA LEU A 42 4.15 -3.64 -7.28
C LEU A 42 4.13 -4.09 -5.81
N LEU A 43 4.83 -3.37 -4.92
CA LEU A 43 4.87 -3.69 -3.49
C LEU A 43 3.67 -3.14 -2.71
N VAL A 44 2.92 -2.18 -3.25
CA VAL A 44 1.73 -1.60 -2.59
C VAL A 44 0.73 -2.66 -2.11
N PRO A 45 0.26 -3.61 -2.96
CA PRO A 45 -0.65 -4.65 -2.50
C PRO A 45 -0.01 -5.60 -1.48
N VAL A 46 1.30 -5.85 -1.57
CA VAL A 46 2.01 -6.70 -0.61
C VAL A 46 2.02 -6.06 0.78
N PHE A 47 2.34 -4.77 0.86
CA PHE A 47 2.26 -4.03 2.12
C PHE A 47 0.83 -3.93 2.63
N ALA A 48 -0.16 -3.73 1.76
CA ALA A 48 -1.56 -3.69 2.16
C ALA A 48 -1.99 -5.01 2.83
N LEU A 49 -1.63 -6.16 2.26
CA LEU A 49 -1.89 -7.48 2.84
C LEU A 49 -1.20 -7.66 4.20
N LEU A 50 0.09 -7.32 4.29
CA LEU A 50 0.85 -7.45 5.55
C LEU A 50 0.29 -6.56 6.66
N LEU A 51 -0.04 -5.31 6.34
CA LEU A 51 -0.61 -4.37 7.29
C LEU A 51 -2.07 -4.75 7.65
N GLY A 52 -2.85 -5.26 6.70
CA GLY A 52 -4.20 -5.79 6.93
C GLY A 52 -4.18 -6.96 7.91
N ALA A 53 -3.34 -7.97 7.65
CA ALA A 53 -3.15 -9.10 8.55
C ALA A 53 -2.71 -8.66 9.96
N LEU A 54 -1.79 -7.69 10.07
CA LEU A 54 -1.27 -7.23 11.36
C LEU A 54 -2.28 -6.37 12.16
N PHE A 55 -2.86 -5.35 11.52
CA PHE A 55 -3.68 -4.34 12.20
C PHE A 55 -5.17 -4.64 12.20
N LEU A 56 -5.67 -5.30 11.15
CA LEU A 56 -7.09 -5.62 11.00
C LEU A 56 -7.41 -7.07 11.38
N GLN A 57 -6.37 -7.90 11.64
CA GLN A 57 -6.51 -9.32 11.98
C GLN A 57 -7.27 -10.10 10.90
N GLU A 58 -7.08 -9.71 9.63
CA GLU A 58 -7.67 -10.40 8.49
C GLU A 58 -6.97 -11.77 8.28
N VAL A 59 -7.78 -12.83 8.14
CA VAL A 59 -7.27 -14.18 7.89
C VAL A 59 -6.94 -14.31 6.41
N GLU A 60 -5.65 -14.30 6.10
CA GLU A 60 -5.18 -14.44 4.73
C GLU A 60 -5.27 -15.88 4.25
N SER A 61 -5.79 -16.05 3.03
CA SER A 61 -5.82 -17.36 2.39
C SER A 61 -4.42 -17.78 1.93
N LEU A 62 -4.15 -19.09 1.88
CA LEU A 62 -2.88 -19.59 1.35
C LEU A 62 -2.63 -19.13 -0.09
N THR A 63 -3.69 -19.03 -0.91
CA THR A 63 -3.60 -18.53 -2.29
C THR A 63 -3.17 -17.07 -2.33
N THR A 64 -3.67 -16.22 -1.41
CA THR A 64 -3.29 -14.81 -1.29
C THR A 64 -1.81 -14.67 -0.90
N ILE A 65 -1.36 -15.48 0.07
CA ILE A 65 0.03 -15.47 0.52
C ILE A 65 0.97 -15.88 -0.63
N LEU A 66 0.59 -16.93 -1.37
CA LEU A 66 1.39 -17.39 -2.51
C LEU A 66 1.37 -16.38 -3.66
N SER A 67 0.23 -15.75 -3.97
CA SER A 67 0.16 -14.76 -5.05
C SER A 67 0.95 -13.49 -4.75
N ALA A 68 1.08 -13.10 -3.47
CA ALA A 68 1.90 -11.97 -3.04
C ALA A 68 3.40 -12.14 -3.36
N THR A 69 3.87 -13.36 -3.64
CA THR A 69 5.25 -13.61 -4.08
C THR A 69 5.52 -13.12 -5.51
N LEU A 70 4.50 -13.04 -6.37
CA LEU A 70 4.65 -12.63 -7.77
C LEU A 70 5.09 -11.16 -7.90
N PRO A 71 4.43 -10.17 -7.25
CA PRO A 71 4.91 -8.79 -7.27
C PRO A 71 6.31 -8.63 -6.68
N VAL A 72 6.63 -9.34 -5.58
CA VAL A 72 7.95 -9.31 -4.95
C VAL A 72 9.03 -9.85 -5.89
N GLY A 73 8.77 -10.98 -6.55
CA GLY A 73 9.67 -11.54 -7.56
C GLY A 73 9.85 -10.62 -8.77
N GLY A 74 8.78 -9.96 -9.21
CA GLY A 74 8.82 -8.97 -10.28
C GLY A 74 9.71 -7.77 -9.94
N VAL A 75 9.61 -7.24 -8.72
CA VAL A 75 10.52 -6.19 -8.24
C VAL A 75 11.96 -6.70 -8.19
N ALA A 76 12.19 -7.85 -7.55
CA ALA A 76 13.53 -8.41 -7.36
C ALA A 76 14.27 -8.65 -8.68
N VAL A 77 13.59 -9.14 -9.72
CA VAL A 77 14.18 -9.36 -11.05
C VAL A 77 14.31 -8.04 -11.82
N GLY A 78 13.31 -7.16 -11.74
CA GLY A 78 13.31 -5.90 -12.49
C GLY A 78 14.29 -4.84 -11.94
N SER A 79 14.76 -5.01 -10.71
CA SER A 79 15.72 -4.10 -10.06
C SER A 79 17.19 -4.51 -10.19
N LEU A 80 17.47 -5.65 -10.84
CA LEU A 80 18.82 -6.12 -11.17
C LEU A 80 19.33 -5.46 -12.46
#